data_AF-A0A2T4TUB1-F1
#
_entry.id   AF-A0A2T4TUB1-F1
#
_cell.length_a   1.000
_cell.length_b   1.000
_cell.length_c   1.000
_cell.angle_alpha   90.00
_cell.angle_beta   90.00
_cell.angle_gamma   90.00
#
_symmetry.space_group_name_H-M   'P 1'
#
loop_
_entity.id
_entity.type
_entity.pdbx_description
1 polymer ?
#
loop_
_entity_poly.entity_id
_entity_poly.type
_entity_poly.pdbx_seq_one_letter_code
_entity_poly.pdbx_strand_id
1 'polypeptide(L)' 'MTTMQLNEELFHQLAIIAKDEGLMRKAVKALKRIAGKETLETPRMSREEFFARIEKASQGESRSFADVNELNNYVSSL' A
#
# COMPACT_ATOMS: atom_id res chain seq x y z
N MET A 1 7.92 -31.65 7.47
CA MET A 1 9.01 -30.67 7.73
C MET A 1 8.96 -30.25 9.17
N THR A 2 10.11 -30.15 9.82
CA THR A 2 10.24 -29.54 11.14
C THR A 2 10.27 -28.01 11.01
N THR A 3 10.08 -27.30 12.12
CA THR A 3 10.22 -25.84 12.17
C THR A 3 11.62 -25.38 11.72
N MET A 4 12.65 -26.17 12.02
CA MET A 4 14.02 -25.88 11.61
C MET A 4 14.16 -25.92 10.08
N GLN A 5 13.63 -26.97 9.44
CA GLN A 5 13.65 -27.12 7.98
C GLN A 5 12.85 -26.02 7.29
N LEU A 6 11.73 -25.58 7.87
CA LEU A 6 10.95 -24.45 7.38
C LEU A 6 11.72 -23.13 7.45
N ASN A 7 12.45 -22.90 8.54
CA ASN A 7 13.26 -21.69 8.71
C ASN A 7 14.43 -21.66 7.71
N GLU A 8 15.11 -22.79 7.52
CA GLU A 8 16.18 -22.92 6.52
C GLU A 8 15.68 -22.62 5.11
N GLU A 9 14.54 -23.18 4.73
CA GLU A 9 13.93 -22.92 3.42
C GLU A 9 13.56 -21.43 3.26
N LEU A 10 12.96 -20.81 4.28
CA LEU A 10 12.65 -19.38 4.25
C LEU A 10 13.91 -18.53 4.04
N PHE A 11 14.98 -18.80 4.79
CA PHE A 11 16.23 -18.05 4.65
C PHE A 11 16.90 -18.29 3.29
N HIS A 12 16.83 -19.51 2.77
CA HIS A 12 17.32 -19.83 1.43
C HIS A 12 16.58 -19.03 0.35
N GLN A 13 15.24 -19.00 0.39
CA GLN A 13 14.44 -18.22 -0.55
C GLN A 13 14.72 -16.71 -0.45
N LEU A 14 14.91 -16.18 0.76
CA LEU A 14 15.31 -14.79 0.96
C LEU A 14 16.69 -14.50 0.37
N ALA A 15 17.65 -15.42 0.52
CA ALA A 15 18.99 -15.29 -0.05
C ALA A 15 18.98 -15.24 -1.60
N ILE A 16 18.11 -16.03 -2.24
CA ILE A 16 17.93 -16.02 -3.71
C ILE A 16 17.55 -14.61 -4.20
N ILE A 17 16.65 -13.94 -3.50
CA ILE A 17 16.11 -12.63 -3.92
C ILE A 17 16.86 -11.44 -3.32
N ALA A 18 17.83 -11.66 -2.42
CA ALA A 18 18.48 -10.60 -1.63
C ALA A 18 19.19 -9.52 -2.46
N LYS A 19 19.59 -9.83 -3.69
CA LYS A 19 20.25 -8.88 -4.60
C LYS A 19 19.29 -7.98 -5.37
N ASP A 20 17.99 -8.30 -5.38
CA ASP A 20 16.95 -7.51 -6.02
C ASP A 20 16.15 -6.75 -4.96
N GLU A 21 16.37 -5.44 -4.90
CA GLU A 21 15.71 -4.56 -3.94
C GLU A 21 14.17 -4.56 -4.08
N GLY A 22 13.66 -4.70 -5.31
CA GLY A 22 12.24 -4.74 -5.60
C GLY A 22 11.57 -6.01 -5.07
N LEU A 23 12.21 -7.16 -5.27
CA LEU A 23 11.75 -8.45 -4.73
C LEU A 23 11.86 -8.49 -3.20
N MET A 24 12.95 -7.98 -2.63
CA MET A 24 13.10 -7.88 -1.18
C MET A 24 12.03 -7.00 -0.53
N ARG A 25 11.67 -5.85 -1.13
CA ARG A 25 10.56 -5.02 -0.65
C ARG A 25 9.23 -5.78 -0.65
N LYS A 26 8.93 -6.55 -1.70
CA LYS A 26 7.71 -7.37 -1.78
C LYS A 26 7.69 -8.46 -0.70
N ALA A 27 8.80 -9.16 -0.49
CA ALA A 27 8.93 -10.18 0.54
C ALA A 27 8.71 -9.61 1.94
N VAL A 28 9.34 -8.48 2.26
CA VAL A 28 9.13 -7.79 3.55
C VAL A 28 7.67 -7.38 3.75
N LYS A 29 7.01 -6.85 2.70
CA LYS A 29 5.59 -6.48 2.77
C LYS A 29 4.69 -7.69 3.06
N ALA A 30 4.92 -8.80 2.36
CA ALA A 30 4.17 -10.04 2.57
C ALA A 30 4.35 -10.58 4.00
N LEU A 31 5.59 -10.59 4.51
CA LEU A 31 5.88 -11.00 5.89
C LEU A 31 5.20 -10.10 6.92
N LYS A 32 5.20 -8.78 6.72
CA LYS A 32 4.48 -7.83 7.59
C LYS A 32 2.97 -8.09 7.60
N ARG A 33 2.38 -8.40 6.43
CA ARG A 33 0.96 -8.75 6.32
C ARG A 33 0.63 -10.05 7.05
N ILE A 34 1.46 -11.09 6.91
CA ILE A 34 1.30 -12.38 7.61
C ILE A 34 1.44 -12.20 9.12
N ALA A 35 2.43 -11.42 9.56
CA ALA A 35 2.68 -11.15 10.97
C ALA A 35 1.68 -10.16 11.61
N GLY A 36 0.67 -9.69 10.86
CA GLY A 36 -0.29 -8.69 11.32
C GLY A 36 0.34 -7.35 11.72
N LYS A 37 1.56 -7.07 11.23
CA LYS A 37 2.35 -5.86 11.54
C LYS A 37 2.24 -4.77 10.49
N GLU A 38 1.65 -5.04 9.33
CA GLU A 38 0.89 -3.96 8.70
C GLU A 38 -0.27 -3.74 9.65
N THR A 39 -0.30 -2.58 10.32
CA THR A 39 -1.57 -1.98 10.72
C THR A 39 -2.50 -2.26 9.56
N LEU A 40 -3.50 -3.12 9.78
CA LEU A 40 -4.68 -3.11 8.96
C LEU A 40 -5.06 -1.63 9.01
N GLU A 41 -4.70 -0.86 7.99
CA GLU A 41 -5.45 0.35 7.72
C GLU A 41 -6.82 -0.22 7.45
N THR A 42 -7.61 -0.30 8.52
CA THR A 42 -9.03 -0.53 8.44
C THR A 42 -9.45 0.42 7.34
N PRO A 43 -9.97 -0.11 6.22
CA PRO A 43 -10.35 0.73 5.11
C PRO A 43 -11.17 1.88 5.67
N ARG A 44 -10.74 3.12 5.44
CA ARG A 44 -11.41 4.31 6.01
C ARG A 44 -12.89 4.38 5.59
N MET A 45 -13.27 3.59 4.59
CA MET A 45 -14.63 3.39 4.10
C MET A 45 -14.74 2.02 3.42
N SER A 46 -15.96 1.51 3.26
CA SER A 46 -16.23 0.29 2.49
C SER A 46 -16.00 0.49 0.98
N ARG A 47 -16.03 -0.60 0.21
CA ARG A 47 -15.93 -0.54 -1.25
C ARG A 47 -17.11 0.25 -1.83
N GLU A 48 -18.31 0.00 -1.32
CA GLU A 48 -19.55 0.64 -1.76
C GLU A 48 -19.50 2.15 -1.46
N GLU A 49 -19.04 2.53 -0.26
CA GLU A 49 -18.86 3.94 0.13
C GLU A 49 -17.83 4.66 -0.75
N PHE A 50 -16.77 3.97 -1.16
CA PHE A 50 -15.77 4.51 -2.08
C PHE A 50 -16.39 4.83 -3.45
N PHE A 51 -17.11 3.89 -4.06
CA PHE A 51 -17.73 4.12 -5.37
C PHE A 51 -18.83 5.18 -5.33
N ALA A 52 -19.63 5.22 -4.26
CA ALA A 52 -20.62 6.29 -4.07
C ALA A 52 -19.97 7.68 -3.99
N ARG A 53 -18.79 7.80 -3.35
CA ARG A 53 -18.02 9.05 -3.34
C ARG A 53 -17.49 9.44 -4.70
N ILE A 54 -16.99 8.48 -5.49
CA ILE A 54 -16.51 8.73 -6.86
C ILE A 54 -17.64 9.20 -7.76
N GLU A 55 -18.80 8.55 -7.72
CA GLU A 55 -19.97 8.97 -8.50
C GLU A 55 -20.40 10.39 -8.13
N LYS A 56 -20.49 10.70 -6.83
CA LYS A 56 -20.82 12.05 -6.37
C LYS A 56 -19.79 13.09 -6.81
N ALA A 57 -18.51 12.76 -6.76
CA ALA A 57 -17.44 13.65 -7.20
C ALA A 57 -17.45 13.88 -8.72
N SER A 58 -17.82 12.86 -9.50
CA SER A 58 -17.93 12.97 -10.97
C SER A 58 -19.02 13.95 -11.43
N GLN A 59 -20.01 14.20 -10.58
CA GLN A 59 -21.08 15.17 -10.83
C GLN A 59 -20.74 16.59 -10.33
N GLY A 60 -19.63 16.75 -9.61
CA GLY A 60 -19.17 18.04 -9.08
C GLY A 60 -18.27 18.81 -10.04
N GLU A 61 -17.92 20.04 -9.65
CA GLU A 61 -16.91 20.82 -10.37
C GLU A 61 -15.54 20.15 -10.27
N SER A 62 -14.97 19.80 -11.42
CA SER A 62 -13.58 19.40 -11.51
C SER A 62 -12.67 20.62 -11.43
N ARG A 63 -11.62 20.55 -10.62
CA ARG A 63 -10.55 21.55 -10.57
C ARG A 63 -9.26 20.94 -11.11
N SER A 64 -8.63 21.64 -12.04
CA SER A 64 -7.29 21.32 -12.51
C SER A 64 -6.27 22.28 -11.91
N PHE A 65 -5.07 21.79 -11.66
CA PHE A 65 -3.94 22.56 -11.19
C PHE A 65 -2.81 22.40 -12.21
N ALA A 66 -2.07 23.47 -12.48
CA ALA A 66 -0.97 23.48 -13.43
C ALA A 66 0.24 22.69 -12.89
N ASP A 67 0.45 22.70 -11.57
CA ASP A 67 1.52 21.96 -10.91
C ASP A 67 1.16 21.53 -9.47
N VAL A 68 2.07 20.77 -8.86
CA VAL A 68 1.91 20.23 -7.50
C VAL A 68 1.95 21.33 -6.43
N ASN A 69 2.66 22.43 -6.66
CA ASN A 69 2.73 23.54 -5.70
C ASN A 69 1.40 24.29 -5.65
N GLU A 70 0.76 24.51 -6.79
CA GLU A 70 -0.57 25.12 -6.86
C GLU A 70 -1.61 24.26 -6.12
N LEU A 71 -1.60 22.94 -6.35
CA LEU A 71 -2.45 22.01 -5.60
C LEU A 71 -2.19 22.09 -4.09
N ASN A 72 -0.93 22.07 -3.67
CA ASN A 72 -0.56 22.12 -2.25
C ASN A 72 -1.00 23.42 -1.58
N ASN A 73 -0.85 24.56 -2.27
CA ASN A 73 -1.30 25.85 -1.77
C ASN A 73 -2.82 25.88 -1.60
N TYR A 74 -3.57 25.37 -2.58
CA TYR A 74 -5.03 25.26 -2.51
C TYR A 74 -5.46 24.39 -1.33
N VAL A 75 -4.92 23.17 -1.21
CA VAL A 75 -5.28 22.24 -0.12
C VAL A 75 -4.91 22.80 1.24
N SER A 76 -3.79 23.51 1.37
CA SER A 76 -3.38 24.13 2.63
C SER A 76 -4.24 25.33 3.02
N SER A 77 -5.00 25.88 2.08
CA SER A 77 -5.91 27.01 2.30
C SER A 77 -7.35 26.62 2.61
N LEU A 78 -7.70 25.32 2.50
CA LEU A 78 -8.98 24.74 2.89
C LEU A 78 -9.05 24.47 4.39
#